data_AF-A0A2E0AE40-F1
#
_entry.id   AF-A0A2E0AE40-F1
#
_cell.length_a   1.000
_cell.length_b   1.000
_cell.length_c   1.000
_cell.angle_alpha   90.00
_cell.angle_beta   90.00
_cell.angle_gamma   90.00
#
_symmetry.space_group_name_H-M   'P 1'
#
loop_
_entity.id
_entity.type
_entity.pdbx_description
1 polymer ?
#
loop_
_entity_poly.entity_id
_entity_poly.type
_entity_poly.pdbx_seq_one_letter_code
_entity_poly.pdbx_strand_id
1 'polypeptide(L)'
;FCGYVNLANGPNSEDKMYDFFNAWMDPGSADYIVNEWGYGHGNESAMIAMGPDALVWAGLGPVDVPVLAQKPMDQQLREKMIAEFEKIKAGF
;
A
#
# COMPACT_ATOMS: atom_id res chain seq x y z
N PHE A 1 -3.26 5.66 5.99
CA PHE A 1 -3.44 5.07 4.66
C PHE A 1 -2.22 5.36 3.82
N CYS A 2 -1.71 4.35 3.12
CA CYS A 2 -0.60 4.50 2.19
C CYS A 2 -1.16 4.70 0.78
N GLY A 3 -0.44 5.45 -0.05
CA GLY A 3 -0.85 5.69 -1.43
C GLY A 3 0.19 6.53 -2.15
N TYR A 4 0.05 6.58 -3.47
CA TYR A 4 0.80 7.52 -4.29
C TYR A 4 0.32 8.95 -4.05
N VAL A 5 1.23 9.91 -4.17
CA VAL A 5 0.96 11.35 -3.98
C VAL A 5 1.55 12.13 -5.16
N ASN A 6 0.82 13.16 -5.61
CA ASN A 6 1.39 14.16 -6.51
C ASN A 6 2.08 15.24 -5.67
N LEU A 7 3.39 15.42 -5.87
CA LEU A 7 4.17 16.40 -5.12
C LEU A 7 3.90 17.81 -5.66
N ALA A 8 3.49 18.74 -4.78
CA ALA A 8 3.09 20.10 -5.16
C ALA A 8 4.14 20.86 -6.00
N ASN A 9 5.43 20.57 -5.81
CA ASN A 9 6.54 21.18 -6.56
C ASN A 9 7.40 20.10 -7.24
N GLY A 10 6.77 19.02 -7.71
CA GLY A 10 7.44 17.97 -8.47
C GLY A 10 7.99 18.48 -9.81
N PRO A 11 9.10 17.93 -10.33
CA PRO A 11 9.69 18.37 -11.59
C PRO A 11 8.96 17.85 -12.83
N ASN A 12 7.97 16.96 -12.66
CA ASN A 12 7.29 16.25 -13.75
C ASN A 12 5.94 16.89 -14.10
N SER A 13 5.50 16.71 -15.35
CA SER A 13 4.17 17.14 -15.81
C SER A 13 3.06 16.36 -15.11
N GLU A 14 1.95 17.04 -14.79
CA GLU A 14 0.74 16.44 -14.26
C GLU A 14 0.09 15.45 -15.24
N ASP A 15 0.15 15.70 -16.55
CA ASP A 15 -0.39 14.78 -17.56
C ASP A 15 0.28 13.41 -17.48
N LYS A 16 1.61 13.39 -17.33
CA LYS A 16 2.37 12.14 -17.17
C LYS A 16 2.07 11.43 -15.85
N MET A 17 1.74 12.18 -14.81
CA MET A 17 1.28 11.61 -13.55
C MET A 17 -0.04 10.87 -13.79
N TYR A 18 -1.01 11.52 -14.45
CA TYR A 18 -2.29 10.88 -14.78
C TYR A 18 -2.14 9.70 -15.75
N ASP A 19 -1.25 9.79 -16.74
CA ASP A 19 -0.94 8.65 -17.64
C ASP A 19 -0.45 7.44 -16.84
N PHE A 20 0.47 7.67 -15.89
CA PHE A 20 0.94 6.62 -15.00
C PHE A 20 -0.20 6.04 -14.15
N PHE A 21 -1.03 6.88 -13.52
CA PHE A 21 -2.13 6.38 -12.69
C PHE A 21 -3.19 5.62 -13.48
N ASN A 22 -3.47 6.02 -14.73
CA ASN A 22 -4.35 5.27 -15.61
C ASN A 22 -3.79 3.88 -15.91
N ALA A 23 -2.49 3.78 -16.21
CA ALA A 23 -1.81 2.50 -16.42
C ALA A 23 -1.72 1.67 -15.13
N TRP A 24 -1.46 2.30 -13.99
CA TRP A 24 -1.41 1.66 -12.68
C TRP A 24 -2.78 1.08 -12.28
N MET A 25 -3.86 1.78 -12.61
CA MET A 25 -5.22 1.32 -12.35
C MET A 25 -5.75 0.35 -13.41
N ASP A 26 -4.97 0.02 -14.45
CA ASP A 26 -5.35 -1.03 -15.40
C ASP A 26 -5.44 -2.41 -14.70
N PRO A 27 -6.41 -3.28 -15.06
CA PRO A 27 -6.53 -4.61 -14.47
C PRO A 27 -5.26 -5.46 -14.57
N GLY A 28 -4.46 -5.32 -15.63
CA GLY A 28 -3.21 -6.07 -15.78
C GLY A 28 -2.16 -5.68 -14.74
N SER A 29 -2.13 -4.42 -14.30
CA SER A 29 -1.28 -3.98 -13.19
C SER A 29 -1.71 -4.63 -11.88
N ALA A 30 -3.02 -4.69 -11.61
CA ALA A 30 -3.54 -5.35 -10.42
C ALA A 30 -3.18 -6.86 -10.42
N ASP A 31 -3.38 -7.54 -11.55
CA ASP A 31 -3.06 -8.96 -11.72
C ASP A 31 -1.60 -9.27 -11.39
N TYR A 32 -0.68 -8.51 -11.99
CA TYR A 32 0.75 -8.70 -11.74
C TYR A 32 1.13 -8.46 -10.27
N ILE A 33 0.60 -7.39 -9.66
CA ILE A 33 0.90 -7.04 -8.26
C ILE A 33 0.41 -8.14 -7.29
N VAL A 34 -0.76 -8.72 -7.54
CA VAL A 34 -1.29 -9.80 -6.71
C VAL A 34 -0.51 -11.10 -6.92
N ASN A 35 -0.32 -11.52 -8.17
CA ASN A 35 0.21 -12.85 -8.47
C ASN A 35 1.73 -12.96 -8.31
N GLU A 36 2.48 -11.91 -8.65
CA GLU A 36 3.94 -11.96 -8.65
C GLU A 36 4.54 -11.35 -7.38
N TRP A 37 3.89 -10.34 -6.78
CA TRP A 37 4.40 -9.65 -5.60
C TRP A 37 3.65 -10.00 -4.31
N GLY A 38 2.46 -10.59 -4.40
CA GLY A 38 1.66 -10.97 -3.22
C GLY A 38 1.04 -9.79 -2.48
N TYR A 39 0.86 -8.64 -3.13
CA TYR A 39 0.25 -7.45 -2.52
C TYR A 39 -1.15 -7.20 -3.06
N GLY A 40 -2.05 -6.69 -2.21
CA GLY A 40 -3.34 -6.19 -2.67
C GLY A 40 -3.21 -4.90 -3.48
N HIS A 41 -4.07 -4.73 -4.47
CA HIS A 41 -4.12 -3.55 -5.32
C HIS A 41 -5.31 -2.63 -4.99
N GLY A 42 -5.17 -1.33 -5.25
CA GLY A 42 -6.23 -0.34 -5.00
C GLY A 42 -7.39 -0.34 -6.02
N ASN A 43 -7.32 -1.19 -7.05
CA ASN A 43 -8.39 -1.35 -8.03
C ASN A 43 -9.38 -2.43 -7.54
N GLU A 44 -10.42 -2.00 -6.85
CA GLU A 44 -11.45 -2.89 -6.29
C GLU A 44 -12.11 -3.78 -7.34
N SER A 45 -12.46 -3.23 -8.52
CA SER A 45 -13.11 -4.01 -9.58
C SER A 45 -12.21 -5.13 -10.10
N ALA A 46 -10.91 -4.87 -10.28
CA ALA A 46 -9.95 -5.90 -10.68
C ALA A 46 -9.75 -6.95 -9.59
N MET A 47 -9.64 -6.53 -8.31
CA MET A 47 -9.54 -7.46 -7.18
C MET A 47 -10.77 -8.37 -7.09
N ILE A 48 -11.99 -7.84 -7.27
CA ILE A 48 -13.23 -8.64 -7.29
C ILE A 48 -13.21 -9.64 -8.46
N ALA A 49 -12.75 -9.22 -9.63
CA ALA A 49 -12.73 -10.05 -10.84
C ALA A 49 -11.80 -11.27 -10.74
N MET A 50 -10.74 -11.21 -9.92
CA MET A 50 -9.85 -12.36 -9.66
C MET A 50 -10.55 -13.52 -8.92
N GLY A 51 -11.60 -13.20 -8.17
CA GLY A 51 -12.38 -14.17 -7.42
C GLY A 51 -11.75 -14.56 -6.06
N PRO A 52 -12.58 -15.12 -5.15
CA PRO A 52 -12.20 -15.33 -3.76
C PRO A 52 -11.07 -16.35 -3.59
N ASP A 53 -11.04 -17.43 -4.39
CA ASP A 53 -10.05 -18.50 -4.25
C ASP A 53 -8.62 -17.98 -4.54
N ALA A 54 -8.47 -17.15 -5.57
CA ALA A 54 -7.19 -16.52 -5.93
C ALA A 54 -6.71 -15.56 -4.83
N LEU A 55 -7.61 -14.72 -4.31
CA LEU A 55 -7.27 -13.79 -3.23
C LEU A 55 -6.91 -14.51 -1.93
N VAL A 56 -7.63 -15.58 -1.57
CA VAL A 56 -7.30 -16.42 -0.41
C VAL A 56 -5.93 -17.07 -0.58
N TRP A 57 -5.63 -17.59 -1.76
CA TRP A 57 -4.31 -18.17 -2.06
C TRP A 57 -3.18 -17.13 -1.91
N ALA A 58 -3.41 -15.89 -2.34
CA ALA A 58 -2.48 -14.77 -2.17
C ALA A 58 -2.40 -14.22 -0.73
N GLY A 59 -3.17 -14.76 0.22
CA GLY A 59 -3.23 -14.26 1.60
C GLY A 59 -4.04 -12.96 1.76
N LEU A 60 -4.84 -12.60 0.77
CA LEU A 60 -5.67 -11.39 0.68
C LEU A 60 -7.17 -11.72 0.84
N GLY A 61 -7.48 -12.80 1.55
CA GLY A 61 -8.84 -13.20 1.87
C GLY A 61 -9.55 -12.22 2.82
N PRO A 62 -10.83 -12.50 3.15
CA PRO A 62 -11.59 -11.67 4.07
C PRO A 62 -10.90 -11.49 5.43
N VAL A 63 -11.00 -10.29 6.00
CA VAL A 63 -10.45 -9.96 7.34
C VAL A 63 -11.59 -9.92 8.35
N ASP A 64 -11.58 -10.81 9.33
CA ASP A 64 -12.57 -10.93 10.41
C ASP A 64 -12.04 -10.51 11.79
N VAL A 65 -10.80 -10.01 11.84
CA VAL A 65 -10.12 -9.55 13.06
C VAL A 65 -10.05 -8.02 13.14
N PRO A 66 -9.79 -7.44 14.34
CA PRO A 66 -9.58 -6.00 14.48
C PRO A 66 -8.44 -5.48 13.59
N VAL A 67 -8.73 -4.42 12.82
CA VAL A 67 -7.75 -3.76 11.96
C VAL A 67 -7.00 -2.68 12.74
N LEU A 68 -5.68 -2.82 12.87
CA LEU A 68 -4.80 -1.80 13.45
C LEU A 68 -4.37 -0.79 12.38
N ALA A 69 -5.26 0.14 12.05
CA ALA A 69 -4.99 1.14 11.02
C ALA A 69 -3.81 2.06 11.39
N GLN A 70 -2.82 2.14 10.49
CA GLN A 70 -1.75 3.13 10.59
C GLN A 70 -2.28 4.53 10.24
N LYS A 71 -2.54 5.32 11.27
CA LYS A 71 -2.99 6.72 11.19
C LYS A 71 -1.82 7.68 11.46
N PRO A 72 -1.94 8.96 11.05
CA PRO A 72 -0.97 9.97 11.44
C PRO A 72 -0.76 9.96 12.96
N MET A 73 0.50 10.03 13.38
CA MET A 73 0.91 9.96 14.77
C MET A 73 1.43 11.33 15.22
N ASP A 74 1.27 11.63 16.52
CA ASP A 74 1.94 12.76 17.15
C ASP A 74 3.47 12.70 16.93
N GLN A 75 4.08 13.85 16.63
CA GLN A 75 5.50 13.91 16.27
C GLN A 75 6.41 13.54 17.44
N GLN A 76 6.08 13.98 18.67
CA GLN A 76 6.89 13.68 19.85
C GLN A 76 6.83 12.20 20.20
N LEU A 77 5.66 11.57 20.04
CA LEU A 77 5.53 10.13 20.21
C LEU A 77 6.37 9.37 19.17
N ARG A 78 6.36 9.81 17.91
CA ARG A 78 7.15 9.20 16.84
C ARG A 78 8.65 9.25 17.13
N GLU A 79 9.16 10.38 17.62
CA GLU A 79 10.57 10.52 18.01
C GLU A 79 10.97 9.57 19.13
N LYS A 80 10.12 9.42 20.16
CA LYS A 80 10.32 8.45 21.24
C LYS A 80 10.37 7.01 20.70
N MET A 81 9.45 6.64 19.82
CA MET A 81 9.43 5.31 19.21
C MET A 81 10.69 5.03 18.38
N ILE A 82 11.20 6.01 17.64
CA ILE A 82 12.45 5.89 16.89
C ILE A 82 13.61 5.63 17.84
N ALA A 83 13.75 6.44 18.90
CA ALA A 83 14.83 6.30 19.88
C ALA A 83 14.83 4.92 20.54
N GLU A 84 13.66 4.38 20.90
CA GLU A 84 13.55 3.03 21.45
C GLU A 84 13.86 1.95 20.41
N PHE A 85 13.42 2.11 19.16
CA PHE A 85 13.71 1.15 18.10
C PHE A 85 15.21 1.06 17.77
N GLU A 86 15.95 2.17 17.85
CA GLU A 86 17.41 2.16 17.68
C GLU A 86 18.12 1.35 18.79
N LYS A 87 17.65 1.44 20.04
CA LYS A 87 18.18 0.62 21.15
C LYS A 87 17.95 -0.87 20.90
N ILE A 88 16.73 -1.24 20.49
CA ILE A 88 16.37 -2.63 20.18
C ILE A 88 17.29 -3.20 19.09
N LYS A 89 17.50 -2.45 18.00
CA LYS A 89 18.42 -2.88 16.92
C LYS A 89 19.86 -3.06 17.39
N ALA A 90 20.29 -2.31 18.41
CA ALA A 90 21.63 -2.41 18.97
C ALA A 90 21.78 -3.52 20.03
N GLY A 91 20.71 -4.28 20.32
CA GLY A 91 20.73 -5.40 21.27
C GLY A 91 20.52 -5.00 22.74
N PHE A 92 19.89 -3.85 22.97
CA PHE A 92 19.60 -3.29 24.30
C PHE A 92 18.17 -3.58 24.76
#